data_AF-A0A820G4M3-F1
#
_entry.id   AF-A0A820G4M3-F1
#
_cell.length_a   1.000
_cell.length_b   1.000
_cell.length_c   1.000
_cell.angle_alpha   90.00
_cell.angle_beta   90.00
_cell.angle_gamma   90.00
#
_symmetry.space_group_name_H-M   'P 1'
#
loop_
_entity.id
_entity.type
_entity.pdbx_description
1 polymer ?
#
loop_
_entity_poly.entity_id
_entity_poly.type
_entity_poly.pdbx_seq_one_letter_code
_entity_poly.pdbx_strand_id
1 'polypeptide(L)'
;NFSNLSECLRLWFYLFMSTCAIIYYCFHFWSYKRLSLLSNNLLSSNETEKSPTSNSTTLVIFDWVWFVAYCCYIGLFLYIPAHYIIAENYPIVTRIIILAEQVRFLMKSHAFVRENAPRAILYGQIYSQEINADDLNKDKSNDSSNEQSTFSVPHTPCPEFSKFLYFLFAPTLIYRDSYPRTSSIRWTYVISQL
;
A
#
# COMPACT_ATOMS: atom_id res chain seq x y z
N ASN A 1 -10.47 -13.34 -34.45
CA ASN A 1 -9.78 -12.16 -35.00
C ASN A 1 -9.25 -11.30 -33.87
N PHE A 2 -8.01 -11.55 -33.45
CA PHE A 2 -7.26 -10.67 -32.56
C PHE A 2 -6.47 -9.67 -33.42
N SER A 3 -7.17 -8.73 -34.06
CA SER A 3 -6.48 -7.58 -34.63
C SER A 3 -6.02 -6.66 -33.49
N ASN A 4 -4.83 -6.08 -33.61
CA ASN A 4 -4.26 -5.09 -32.68
C ASN A 4 -3.93 -5.61 -31.26
N LEU A 5 -3.53 -6.89 -31.13
CA LEU A 5 -3.05 -7.45 -29.86
C LEU A 5 -1.86 -6.66 -29.29
N SER A 6 -0.98 -6.14 -30.15
CA SER A 6 0.15 -5.29 -29.75
C SER A 6 -0.30 -4.05 -28.98
N GLU A 7 -1.37 -3.38 -29.43
CA GLU A 7 -1.92 -2.21 -28.75
C GLU A 7 -2.58 -2.58 -27.42
N CYS A 8 -3.28 -3.71 -27.39
CA CYS A 8 -3.86 -4.24 -26.17
C CYS A 8 -2.79 -4.53 -25.10
N LEU A 9 -1.70 -5.19 -25.46
CA LEU A 9 -0.59 -5.48 -24.57
C LEU A 9 0.11 -4.19 -24.11
N ARG A 10 0.27 -3.21 -25.01
CA ARG A 10 0.84 -1.89 -24.68
C ARG A 10 0.00 -1.18 -23.62
N LEU A 11 -1.32 -1.14 -23.81
CA LEU A 11 -2.25 -0.51 -22.88
C LEU A 11 -2.30 -1.27 -21.54
N TRP A 12 -2.31 -2.61 -21.58
CA TRP A 12 -2.22 -3.43 -20.38
C TRP A 12 -0.93 -3.16 -19.60
N PHE A 13 0.21 -3.04 -20.29
CA PHE A 13 1.49 -2.71 -19.67
C PHE A 13 1.47 -1.32 -19.03
N TYR A 14 0.84 -0.33 -19.67
CA TYR A 14 0.66 0.99 -19.06
C TYR A 14 -0.20 0.92 -17.79
N LEU A 15 -1.29 0.14 -17.79
CA LEU A 15 -2.13 -0.06 -16.60
C LEU A 15 -1.35 -0.76 -15.48
N PHE A 16 -0.60 -1.80 -15.82
CA PHE A 16 0.24 -2.55 -14.91
C PHE A 16 1.31 -1.65 -14.28
N MET A 17 2.07 -0.93 -15.09
CA MET A 17 3.14 -0.03 -14.62
C MET A 17 2.59 1.13 -13.79
N SER A 18 1.47 1.71 -14.22
CA SER A 18 0.78 2.77 -13.46
C SER A 18 0.35 2.27 -12.09
N THR A 19 -0.34 1.12 -12.02
CA THR A 19 -0.75 0.49 -10.76
C THR A 19 0.46 0.19 -9.89
N CYS A 20 1.51 -0.40 -10.48
CA CYS A 20 2.67 -0.84 -9.75
C CYS A 20 3.46 0.34 -9.14
N ALA A 21 3.73 1.38 -9.93
CA ALA A 21 4.50 2.53 -9.50
C ALA A 21 3.67 3.45 -8.61
N ILE A 22 2.49 3.88 -9.07
CA ILE A 22 1.73 4.93 -8.37
C ILE A 22 1.31 4.45 -6.99
N ILE A 23 0.69 3.26 -6.88
CA ILE A 23 0.15 2.80 -5.60
C ILE A 23 1.28 2.52 -4.60
N TYR A 24 2.32 1.80 -5.02
CA TYR A 24 3.42 1.44 -4.13
C TYR A 24 4.18 2.68 -3.67
N TYR A 25 4.62 3.55 -4.58
CA TYR A 25 5.41 4.74 -4.21
C TYR A 25 4.57 5.76 -3.43
N CYS A 26 3.31 5.99 -3.80
CA CYS A 26 2.43 6.89 -3.05
C CYS A 26 2.20 6.38 -1.63
N PHE A 27 1.90 5.09 -1.47
CA PHE A 27 1.67 4.50 -0.16
C PHE A 27 2.93 4.50 0.70
N HIS A 28 4.08 4.15 0.11
CA HIS A 28 5.37 4.19 0.79
C HIS A 28 5.71 5.61 1.26
N PHE A 29 5.56 6.61 0.37
CA PHE A 29 5.81 8.01 0.70
C PHE A 29 4.86 8.53 1.78
N TRP A 30 3.56 8.23 1.68
CA TRP A 30 2.56 8.58 2.69
C TRP A 30 2.92 8.00 4.06
N SER A 31 3.21 6.70 4.14
CA SER A 31 3.54 6.03 5.41
C SER A 31 4.81 6.60 6.07
N TYR A 32 5.85 6.88 5.27
CA TYR A 32 7.12 7.40 5.75
C TYR A 32 6.96 8.83 6.29
N LYS A 33 6.28 9.69 5.51
CA LYS A 33 6.03 11.08 5.93
C LYS A 33 5.10 11.16 7.12
N ARG A 34 4.08 10.30 7.18
CA ARG A 34 3.18 10.19 8.33
C ARG A 34 3.93 9.82 9.61
N LEU A 35 4.82 8.83 9.55
CA LEU A 35 5.63 8.42 10.70
C LEU A 35 6.59 9.54 11.15
N SER A 36 7.24 10.21 10.20
CA SER A 36 8.11 11.36 10.50
C SER A 36 7.33 12.50 11.15
N LEU A 37 6.13 12.81 10.66
CA LEU A 37 5.27 13.86 11.21
C LEU A 37 4.79 13.49 12.62
N LEU A 38 4.42 12.22 12.83
CA LEU A 38 4.07 11.72 14.16
C LEU A 38 5.23 11.84 15.15
N SER A 39 6.44 11.46 14.74
CA SER A 39 7.63 11.56 15.59
C SER A 39 7.95 13.00 15.99
N ASN A 40 7.83 13.95 15.05
CA ASN A 40 8.06 15.36 15.34
C ASN A 40 7.01 15.92 16.32
N ASN A 41 5.75 15.48 16.19
CA ASN A 41 4.69 15.88 17.11
C ASN A 41 4.93 15.36 18.53
N LEU A 42 5.44 14.13 18.67
CA LEU A 42 5.80 13.55 19.97
C LEU A 42 6.95 14.33 20.62
N LEU A 43 8.03 14.59 19.87
CA LEU A 43 9.18 15.35 20.39
C LEU A 43 8.79 16.76 20.85
N SER A 44 7.98 17.46 20.04
CA SER A 44 7.49 18.80 20.38
C SER A 44 6.55 18.81 21.59
N SER A 45 5.85 17.70 21.88
CA SER A 45 4.98 17.60 23.05
C SER A 45 5.74 17.57 24.36
N ASN A 46 6.98 17.06 24.35
CA ASN A 46 7.84 17.02 25.53
C ASN A 46 8.45 18.40 25.87
N GLU A 47 8.55 19.32 24.89
CA GLU A 47 9.24 20.61 25.06
C GLU A 47 8.34 21.82 25.37
N THR A 48 7.01 21.76 25.15
CA THR A 48 6.17 22.97 25.28
C THR A 48 4.77 22.74 25.83
N GLU A 49 4.46 23.45 26.93
CA GLU A 49 3.13 23.72 27.49
C GLU A 49 2.28 24.65 26.58
N LYS A 50 2.21 24.38 25.27
CA LYS A 50 1.47 25.22 24.33
C LYS A 50 0.65 24.42 23.32
N SER A 51 -0.66 24.41 23.57
CA SER A 51 -1.79 24.06 22.68
C SER A 51 -1.65 22.77 21.84
N PRO A 52 -2.08 21.59 22.35
CA PRO A 52 -2.00 20.30 21.67
C PRO A 52 -2.90 20.15 20.41
N THR A 53 -3.72 21.15 20.10
CA THR A 53 -4.76 21.05 19.06
C THR A 53 -4.25 21.23 17.62
N SER A 54 -3.22 22.06 17.40
CA SER A 54 -2.77 22.43 16.04
C SER A 54 -1.99 21.31 15.33
N ASN A 55 -1.23 20.50 16.07
CA ASN A 55 -0.35 19.49 15.48
C ASN A 55 -1.11 18.21 15.09
N SER A 56 -2.17 17.88 15.84
CA SER A 56 -3.07 16.77 15.50
C SER A 56 -3.89 17.07 14.23
N THR A 57 -4.29 18.32 14.00
CA THR A 57 -5.03 18.70 12.80
C THR A 57 -4.19 18.57 11.53
N THR A 58 -2.88 18.80 11.59
CA THR A 58 -1.97 18.66 10.44
C THR A 58 -1.90 17.21 9.93
N LEU A 59 -1.88 16.21 10.83
CA LEU A 59 -1.92 14.79 10.46
C LEU A 59 -3.24 14.42 9.77
N VAL A 60 -4.36 14.92 10.29
CA VAL A 60 -5.70 14.64 9.74
C VAL A 60 -5.84 15.28 8.35
N ILE A 61 -5.40 16.53 8.18
CA ILE A 61 -5.38 17.20 6.87
C ILE A 61 -4.52 16.43 5.88
N PHE A 62 -3.34 15.96 6.32
CA PHE A 62 -2.47 15.15 5.49
C PHE A 62 -3.16 13.86 5.03
N ASP A 63 -3.78 13.10 5.94
CA ASP A 63 -4.52 11.89 5.60
C ASP A 63 -5.69 12.17 4.63
N TRP A 64 -6.40 13.28 4.82
CA TRP A 64 -7.46 13.71 3.90
C TRP A 64 -6.95 14.05 2.50
N VAL A 65 -5.81 14.74 2.38
CA VAL A 65 -5.19 15.05 1.09
C VAL A 65 -4.85 13.78 0.32
N TRP A 66 -4.28 12.78 1.00
CA TRP A 66 -3.95 11.50 0.37
C TRP A 66 -5.18 10.68 0.01
N PHE A 67 -6.23 10.73 0.84
CA PHE A 67 -7.51 10.11 0.51
C PHE A 67 -8.14 10.73 -0.74
N VAL A 68 -8.16 12.05 -0.86
CA VAL A 68 -8.65 12.76 -2.05
C VAL A 68 -7.80 12.42 -3.27
N ALA A 69 -6.48 12.39 -3.14
CA ALA A 69 -5.56 11.99 -4.22
C ALA A 69 -5.84 10.55 -4.68
N TYR A 70 -6.08 9.62 -3.75
CA TYR A 70 -6.44 8.23 -4.06
C TYR A 70 -7.81 8.13 -4.78
N CYS A 71 -8.82 8.88 -4.33
CA CYS A 71 -10.11 8.96 -5.01
C CYS A 71 -9.99 9.52 -6.44
N CYS A 72 -9.20 10.58 -6.61
CA CYS A 72 -8.89 11.14 -7.93
C CYS A 72 -8.18 10.12 -8.82
N TYR A 73 -7.20 9.39 -8.28
CA TYR A 73 -6.51 8.31 -8.98
C TYR A 73 -7.47 7.21 -9.44
N ILE A 74 -8.37 6.73 -8.57
CA ILE A 74 -9.40 5.73 -8.96
C ILE A 74 -10.25 6.25 -10.12
N GLY A 75 -10.71 7.51 -10.04
CA GLY A 75 -11.51 8.13 -11.11
C GLY A 75 -10.77 8.20 -12.44
N LEU A 76 -9.51 8.66 -12.43
CA LEU A 76 -8.67 8.71 -13.63
C LEU A 76 -8.38 7.31 -14.18
N PHE A 77 -8.12 6.35 -13.30
CA PHE A 77 -7.86 4.95 -13.67
C PHE A 77 -9.09 4.29 -14.29
N LEU A 78 -10.30 4.69 -13.90
CA LEU A 78 -11.56 4.28 -14.53
C LEU A 78 -11.76 4.95 -15.90
N TYR A 79 -11.47 6.25 -15.98
CA TYR A 79 -11.70 7.07 -17.16
C TYR A 79 -10.77 6.75 -18.34
N ILE A 80 -9.45 6.64 -18.10
CA ILE A 80 -8.45 6.53 -19.18
C ILE A 80 -8.67 5.29 -20.08
N PRO A 81 -8.79 4.06 -19.54
CA PRO A 81 -8.98 2.87 -20.37
C PRO A 81 -10.36 2.87 -21.05
N ALA A 82 -11.39 3.32 -20.35
CA ALA A 82 -12.74 3.40 -20.89
C ALA A 82 -12.80 4.35 -22.10
N HIS A 83 -12.18 5.53 -21.98
CA HIS A 83 -12.09 6.48 -23.08
C HIS A 83 -11.31 5.90 -24.27
N TYR A 84 -10.17 5.25 -24.02
CA TYR A 84 -9.33 4.65 -25.06
C TYR A 84 -10.05 3.53 -25.83
N ILE A 85 -10.81 2.70 -25.12
CA ILE A 85 -11.60 1.59 -25.71
C ILE A 85 -12.73 2.10 -26.61
N ILE A 86 -13.35 3.23 -26.27
CA ILE A 86 -14.47 3.83 -27.02
C ILE A 86 -13.95 4.59 -28.24
N ALA A 87 -12.84 5.32 -28.09
CA ALA A 87 -12.23 6.08 -29.18
C ALA A 87 -11.71 5.18 -30.31
N GLU A 88 -11.24 3.97 -29.97
CA GLU A 88 -10.73 3.01 -30.94
C GLU A 88 -11.75 1.91 -31.27
N ASN A 89 -11.85 1.54 -32.55
CA ASN A 89 -12.74 0.50 -33.06
C ASN A 89 -12.21 -0.92 -32.78
N TYR A 90 -11.91 -1.23 -31.52
CA TYR A 90 -11.49 -2.57 -31.10
C TYR A 90 -12.60 -3.63 -31.22
N PRO A 91 -12.26 -4.88 -31.55
CA PRO A 91 -13.19 -6.01 -31.46
C PRO A 91 -13.76 -6.16 -30.05
N ILE A 92 -15.03 -6.58 -29.94
CA ILE A 92 -15.74 -6.75 -28.65
C ILE A 92 -14.96 -7.57 -27.61
N VAL A 93 -14.28 -8.63 -28.05
CA VAL A 93 -13.50 -9.52 -27.18
C VAL A 93 -12.33 -8.76 -26.52
N THR A 94 -11.59 -7.97 -27.29
CA THR A 94 -10.45 -7.19 -26.78
C THR A 94 -10.91 -6.16 -25.74
N ARG A 95 -12.07 -5.52 -25.96
CA ARG A 95 -12.67 -4.57 -25.02
C ARG A 95 -12.98 -5.23 -23.67
N ILE A 96 -13.60 -6.41 -23.71
CA ILE A 96 -13.95 -7.17 -22.50
C ILE A 96 -12.68 -7.54 -21.71
N ILE A 97 -11.63 -8.00 -22.39
CA ILE A 97 -10.36 -8.39 -21.74
C ILE A 97 -9.73 -7.19 -21.03
N ILE A 98 -9.64 -6.03 -21.70
CA ILE A 98 -9.06 -4.83 -21.10
C ILE A 98 -9.88 -4.35 -19.91
N LEU A 99 -11.22 -4.32 -20.01
CA LEU A 99 -12.09 -3.93 -18.90
C LEU A 99 -11.98 -4.90 -17.72
N ALA A 100 -11.89 -6.21 -17.97
CA ALA A 100 -11.70 -7.22 -16.92
C ALA A 100 -10.36 -7.03 -16.20
N GLU A 101 -9.28 -6.80 -16.95
CA GLU A 101 -7.96 -6.53 -16.37
C GLU A 101 -7.92 -5.18 -15.63
N GLN A 102 -8.60 -4.15 -16.13
CA GLN A 102 -8.77 -2.88 -15.44
C GLN A 102 -9.46 -3.07 -14.08
N VAL A 103 -10.58 -3.79 -14.04
CA VAL A 103 -11.30 -4.09 -12.78
C VAL A 103 -10.42 -4.91 -11.83
N ARG A 104 -9.66 -5.88 -12.36
CA ARG A 104 -8.71 -6.68 -11.58
C ARG A 104 -7.65 -5.80 -10.91
N PHE A 105 -7.02 -4.88 -11.65
CA PHE A 105 -6.02 -3.96 -11.09
C PHE A 105 -6.63 -3.01 -10.06
N LEU A 106 -7.83 -2.49 -10.32
CA LEU A 106 -8.56 -1.65 -9.37
C LEU A 106 -8.82 -2.41 -8.05
N MET A 107 -9.34 -3.63 -8.11
CA MET A 107 -9.61 -4.44 -6.92
C MET A 107 -8.33 -4.73 -6.14
N LYS A 108 -7.23 -5.06 -6.82
CA LYS A 108 -5.93 -5.30 -6.18
C LYS A 108 -5.37 -4.04 -5.52
N SER A 109 -5.49 -2.88 -6.17
CA SER A 109 -5.08 -1.60 -5.57
C SER A 109 -5.82 -1.33 -4.26
N HIS A 110 -7.14 -1.49 -4.27
CA HIS A 110 -8.00 -1.26 -3.13
C HIS A 110 -7.73 -2.26 -2.01
N ALA A 111 -7.57 -3.54 -2.34
CA ALA A 111 -7.20 -4.57 -1.38
C ALA A 111 -5.86 -4.30 -0.70
N PHE A 112 -4.87 -3.82 -1.46
CA PHE A 112 -3.57 -3.44 -0.91
C PHE A 112 -3.67 -2.24 0.03
N VAL A 113 -4.32 -1.15 -0.39
CA VAL A 113 -4.45 0.06 0.43
C VAL A 113 -5.27 -0.24 1.69
N ARG A 114 -6.39 -0.97 1.56
CA ARG A 114 -7.27 -1.33 2.68
C ARG A 114 -6.55 -2.14 3.75
N GLU A 115 -5.69 -3.09 3.36
CA GLU A 115 -5.01 -3.94 4.32
C GLU A 115 -3.83 -3.21 4.99
N ASN A 116 -3.10 -2.37 4.25
CA ASN A 116 -1.91 -1.71 4.77
C ASN A 116 -2.20 -0.38 5.48
N ALA A 117 -3.25 0.36 5.10
CA ALA A 117 -3.61 1.62 5.75
C ALA A 117 -3.82 1.49 7.27
N PRO A 118 -4.69 0.59 7.80
CA PRO A 118 -4.88 0.46 9.24
C PRO A 118 -3.61 -0.02 9.95
N ARG A 119 -2.79 -0.85 9.30
CA ARG A 119 -1.50 -1.30 9.84
C ARG A 119 -0.52 -0.15 10.01
N ALA A 120 -0.48 0.78 9.06
CA ALA A 120 0.36 1.98 9.15
C ALA A 120 -0.08 2.91 10.30
N ILE A 121 -1.38 3.01 10.58
CA ILE A 121 -1.91 3.78 11.72
C ILE A 121 -1.51 3.12 13.05
N LEU A 122 -1.77 1.81 13.16
CA LEU A 122 -1.46 1.02 14.35
C LEU A 122 0.04 1.07 14.67
N TYR A 123 0.88 1.00 13.64
CA TYR A 123 2.33 1.15 13.79
C TYR A 123 2.71 2.47 14.47
N GLY A 124 2.10 3.59 14.06
CA GLY A 124 2.31 4.88 14.70
C GLY A 124 1.89 4.90 16.17
N GLN A 125 0.78 4.25 16.52
CA GLN A 125 0.31 4.17 17.91
C GLN A 125 1.28 3.38 18.79
N ILE A 126 1.74 2.21 18.31
CA ILE A 126 2.72 1.38 19.03
C ILE A 126 4.02 2.16 19.24
N TYR A 127 4.53 2.82 18.19
CA TYR A 127 5.72 3.66 18.27
C TYR A 127 5.60 4.77 19.33
N SER A 128 4.43 5.43 19.40
CA SER A 128 4.20 6.45 20.44
C SER A 128 4.15 5.86 21.86
N GLN A 129 3.68 4.63 22.01
CA GLN A 129 3.60 3.95 23.30
C GLN A 129 4.99 3.51 23.78
N GLU A 130 5.84 3.02 22.87
CA GLU A 130 7.23 2.64 23.18
C GLU A 130 8.05 3.85 23.65
N ILE A 131 7.98 4.99 22.94
CA ILE A 131 8.69 6.22 23.34
C ILE A 131 8.28 6.67 24.76
N ASN A 132 6.97 6.64 25.07
CA ASN A 132 6.49 7.02 26.40
C ASN A 132 6.93 6.05 27.50
N ALA A 133 7.03 4.75 27.19
CA ALA A 133 7.50 3.74 28.15
C ALA A 133 8.99 3.88 28.45
N ASP A 134 9.80 4.23 27.44
CA ASP A 134 11.23 4.52 27.60
C ASP A 134 11.48 5.77 28.45
N ASP A 135 10.73 6.86 28.22
CA ASP A 135 10.83 8.07 29.06
C ASP A 135 10.47 7.76 30.54
N LEU A 136 9.42 6.96 30.78
CA LEU A 136 8.98 6.60 32.14
C LEU A 136 9.96 5.65 32.85
N ASN A 137 10.65 4.78 32.11
CA ASN A 137 11.69 3.90 32.65
C ASN A 137 12.99 4.67 32.88
N LYS A 138 13.34 5.64 32.04
CA LYS A 138 14.55 6.47 32.17
C LYS A 138 14.58 7.26 33.48
N ASP A 139 13.43 7.72 33.97
CA ASP A 139 13.31 8.37 35.29
C ASP A 139 13.46 7.40 36.47
N LYS A 140 13.26 6.08 36.25
CA LYS A 140 13.36 5.03 37.27
C LYS A 140 14.68 4.25 37.23
N SER A 141 15.37 4.24 36.10
CA SER A 141 16.59 3.47 35.85
C SER A 141 17.85 4.24 36.27
N ASN A 142 17.97 4.53 37.56
CA ASN A 142 19.27 4.77 38.19
C ASN A 142 19.83 3.51 38.88
N ASP A 143 19.16 2.38 38.79
CA ASP A 143 19.75 1.10 39.18
C ASP A 143 19.15 -0.08 38.43
N SER A 144 20.01 -1.02 38.08
CA SER A 144 19.73 -2.37 37.54
C SER A 144 19.42 -2.54 36.05
N SER A 145 20.23 -3.44 35.48
CA SER A 145 20.33 -3.93 34.10
C SER A 145 19.22 -4.90 33.67
N ASN A 146 18.92 -4.84 32.37
CA ASN A 146 18.35 -5.87 31.47
C ASN A 146 16.99 -6.49 31.82
N GLU A 147 16.03 -6.34 30.90
CA GLU A 147 15.46 -7.48 30.17
C GLU A 147 14.63 -7.00 28.97
N GLN A 148 15.07 -7.44 27.78
CA GLN A 148 14.50 -7.10 26.49
C GLN A 148 13.32 -8.04 26.19
N SER A 149 12.09 -7.55 26.40
CA SER A 149 10.88 -8.29 26.03
C SER A 149 10.60 -8.15 24.54
N THR A 150 10.87 -9.22 23.81
CA THR A 150 10.52 -9.44 22.39
C THR A 150 9.01 -9.43 22.17
N PHE A 151 8.43 -8.25 22.01
CA PHE A 151 7.28 -8.07 21.12
C PHE A 151 7.87 -7.51 19.83
N SER A 152 8.05 -8.35 18.81
CA SER A 152 8.67 -7.92 17.54
C SER A 152 7.74 -6.95 16.83
N VAL A 153 7.85 -5.66 17.15
CA VAL A 153 7.25 -4.58 16.38
C VAL A 153 7.74 -4.72 14.94
N PRO A 154 6.84 -4.68 13.95
CA PRO A 154 7.21 -4.87 12.54
C PRO A 154 8.31 -3.87 12.16
N HIS A 155 9.43 -4.33 11.59
CA HIS A 155 10.57 -3.46 11.29
C HIS A 155 10.29 -2.32 10.28
N THR A 156 9.13 -2.32 9.61
CA THR A 156 8.74 -1.27 8.65
C THR A 156 7.22 -1.05 8.61
N PRO A 157 6.75 0.20 8.44
CA PRO A 157 5.32 0.52 8.31
C PRO A 157 4.71 0.09 6.97
N CYS A 158 5.55 -0.27 6.00
CA CYS A 158 5.15 -0.72 4.67
C CYS A 158 5.69 -2.11 4.34
N PRO A 159 4.95 -2.88 3.52
CA PRO A 159 5.43 -4.15 3.00
C PRO A 159 6.49 -3.96 1.90
N GLU A 160 7.31 -4.98 1.72
CA GLU A 160 8.33 -5.03 0.67
C GLU A 160 7.70 -5.09 -0.73
N PHE A 161 8.30 -4.37 -1.70
CA PHE A 161 7.87 -4.36 -3.09
C PHE A 161 7.71 -5.77 -3.70
N SER A 162 8.60 -6.71 -3.35
CA SER A 162 8.55 -8.10 -3.81
C SER A 162 7.21 -8.78 -3.47
N LYS A 163 6.66 -8.51 -2.28
CA LYS A 163 5.37 -9.07 -1.82
C LYS A 163 4.21 -8.45 -2.59
N PHE A 164 4.26 -7.15 -2.82
CA PHE A 164 3.27 -6.44 -3.61
C PHE A 164 3.26 -6.91 -5.08
N LEU A 165 4.43 -7.05 -5.70
CA LEU A 165 4.55 -7.56 -7.06
C LEU A 165 4.02 -9.00 -7.16
N TYR A 166 4.36 -9.85 -6.19
CA TYR A 166 3.82 -11.21 -6.12
C TYR A 166 2.28 -11.22 -6.03
N PHE A 167 1.71 -10.35 -5.18
CA PHE A 167 0.25 -10.21 -5.06
C PHE A 167 -0.40 -9.78 -6.37
N LEU A 168 0.26 -8.97 -7.19
CA LEU A 168 -0.29 -8.50 -8.47
C LEU A 168 -0.58 -9.67 -9.44
N PHE A 169 0.31 -10.66 -9.47
CA PHE A 169 0.14 -11.87 -10.28
C PHE A 169 -0.64 -12.99 -9.59
N ALA A 170 -0.73 -12.97 -8.25
CA ALA A 170 -1.47 -13.98 -7.51
C ALA A 170 -2.96 -14.03 -7.95
N PRO A 171 -3.57 -15.22 -8.05
CA PRO A 171 -4.98 -15.40 -8.39
C PRO A 171 -5.90 -15.12 -7.19
N THR A 172 -5.62 -14.05 -6.44
CA THR A 172 -6.35 -13.64 -5.24
C THR A 172 -6.57 -12.13 -5.22
N LEU A 173 -7.62 -11.69 -4.53
CA LEU A 173 -7.95 -10.28 -4.34
C LEU A 173 -7.77 -9.82 -2.89
N ILE A 174 -7.19 -10.66 -2.03
CA ILE A 174 -6.93 -10.33 -0.63
C ILE A 174 -5.42 -10.24 -0.47
N TYR A 175 -4.92 -9.06 -0.12
CA TYR A 175 -3.49 -8.84 0.14
C TYR A 175 -3.04 -9.54 1.43
N ARG A 176 -1.86 -10.18 1.39
CA ARG A 176 -1.16 -10.79 2.54
C ARG A 176 0.35 -10.71 2.31
N ASP A 177 1.12 -10.49 3.36
CA ASP A 177 2.60 -10.45 3.26
C ASP A 177 3.20 -11.84 2.98
N SER A 178 2.51 -12.89 3.40
CA SER A 178 2.89 -14.29 3.18
C SER A 178 1.68 -15.12 2.78
N TYR A 179 1.71 -15.66 1.57
CA TYR A 179 0.74 -16.65 1.10
C TYR A 179 1.28 -18.06 1.30
N PRO A 180 0.41 -19.05 1.56
CA PRO A 180 0.81 -20.45 1.57
C PRO A 180 1.40 -20.82 0.19
N ARG A 181 2.57 -21.46 0.20
CA ARG A 181 3.30 -21.87 -1.00
C ARG A 181 3.47 -23.38 -1.01
N THR A 182 3.43 -23.96 -2.19
CA THR A 182 3.82 -25.35 -2.41
C THR A 182 5.35 -25.47 -2.36
N SER A 183 5.86 -26.62 -1.89
CA SER A 183 7.31 -26.86 -1.76
C SER A 183 8.03 -26.96 -3.12
N SER A 184 7.34 -27.40 -4.17
CA SER A 184 7.89 -27.56 -5.51
C SER A 184 6.90 -27.13 -6.60
N ILE A 185 7.41 -26.69 -7.76
CA ILE A 185 6.62 -26.36 -8.95
C ILE A 185 6.49 -27.63 -9.81
N ARG A 186 5.25 -28.08 -10.06
CA ARG A 186 4.97 -29.23 -10.94
C ARG A 186 4.82 -28.77 -12.40
N TRP A 187 5.93 -28.59 -13.10
CA TRP A 187 5.94 -28.09 -14.48
C TRP A 187 5.09 -28.91 -15.45
N THR A 188 5.04 -30.23 -15.31
CA THR A 188 4.18 -31.11 -16.13
C THR A 188 2.70 -30.75 -16.01
N TYR A 189 2.25 -30.40 -14.79
CA TYR A 189 0.87 -29.96 -14.57
C TYR A 189 0.63 -28.57 -15.16
N VAL A 190 1.58 -27.64 -15.05
CA VAL A 190 1.47 -26.29 -15.63
C VAL A 190 1.32 -26.36 -17.14
N ILE A 191 2.21 -27.10 -17.81
CA ILE A 191 2.19 -27.25 -19.28
C ILE A 191 0.91 -27.97 -19.74
N SER A 192 0.40 -28.93 -18.97
CA SER A 192 -0.85 -29.62 -19.29
C SER A 192 -2.10 -28.75 -19.16
N GLN A 193 -2.02 -27.61 -18.47
CA GLN A 193 -3.15 -26.69 -18.18
C GLN A 193 -3.02 -25.35 -18.92
N LEU A 194 -2.01 -25.22 -19.79
CA LEU A 194 -1.67 -24.02 -20.55
C LEU A 194 -2.28 -24.11 -21.96
#